data_AF-A0A385Z665-F1
#
_entry.id   AF-A0A385Z665-F1
#
_cell.length_a   1.000
_cell.length_b   1.000
_cell.length_c   1.000
_cell.angle_alpha   90.00
_cell.angle_beta   90.00
_cell.angle_gamma   90.00
#
_symmetry.space_group_name_H-M   'P 1'
#
loop_
_entity.id
_entity.type
_entity.pdbx_description
1 polymer ?
#
loop_
_entity_poly.entity_id
_entity_poly.type
_entity_poly.pdbx_seq_one_letter_code
_entity_poly.pdbx_strand_id
1 'polypeptide(L)'
;MRVLGAVLGALLALASAGCSLLQLDEQLKEAHQQLVRISGQVLPDSLAQPTLVALLDRQDKLQLYRIVEPGGAFQFSVPKGDYQLLAFIDRNANFVLDPAEPRRWLRQVHGAALGSPAESGTPAPATYALGLASSDLYPAPPLDLSLARLYRDQPRLRHNYLQQVDFDDPRFSPQRVSQGAWQPLDFLREVGYGLYLLQPWDKHKEPVVLVHGINDSPRAWRQLVDSLDPQRFQPLLFHYPSGVSLNDSAYLLSEAIRDVQLRHSPTRVHVVAHSMGGLVARRALQLLGADDGSARLCLFLTLATPWDGHPAAAEGLAHAPVVAPAWRDLAPGSRYLQDLFATPLPAHIRQWLLVSYGGNRRLLAQPNDGVVPLASELRPAAQDEAEHLYLLHESHTSILRSARSRALIERALGSLPAKGCHP
;
A
#
# COMPACT_ATOMS: atom_id res chain seq x y z
N MET A 1 -11.42 -23.74 -39.58
CA MET A 1 -12.22 -23.56 -38.33
C MET A 1 -11.42 -23.09 -37.10
N ARG A 2 -10.08 -23.29 -37.00
CA ARG A 2 -9.28 -22.78 -35.86
C ARG A 2 -8.87 -21.29 -35.94
N VAL A 3 -8.94 -20.66 -37.12
CA VAL A 3 -8.58 -19.24 -37.32
C VAL A 3 -9.77 -18.30 -37.03
N LEU A 4 -11.02 -18.75 -37.26
CA LEU A 4 -12.22 -17.94 -36.97
C LEU A 4 -12.49 -17.80 -35.46
N GLY A 5 -12.14 -18.79 -34.64
CA GLY A 5 -12.28 -18.74 -33.19
C GLY A 5 -11.30 -17.80 -32.48
N ALA A 6 -10.11 -17.60 -33.05
CA ALA A 6 -9.11 -16.67 -32.53
C ALA A 6 -9.47 -15.20 -32.82
N VAL A 7 -10.12 -14.94 -33.96
CA VAL A 7 -10.59 -13.59 -34.34
C VAL A 7 -11.85 -13.20 -33.54
N LEU A 8 -12.77 -14.14 -33.29
CA LEU A 8 -13.94 -13.88 -32.44
C LEU A 8 -13.56 -13.67 -30.96
N GLY A 9 -12.56 -14.41 -30.45
CA GLY A 9 -12.01 -14.23 -29.10
C GLY A 9 -11.25 -12.91 -28.93
N ALA A 10 -10.54 -12.44 -29.96
CA ALA A 10 -9.87 -11.14 -29.97
C ALA A 10 -10.87 -9.97 -30.03
N LEU A 11 -11.99 -10.10 -30.76
CA LEU A 11 -13.06 -9.11 -30.81
C LEU A 11 -13.84 -9.02 -29.49
N LEU A 12 -14.05 -10.14 -28.78
CA LEU A 12 -14.65 -10.17 -27.44
C LEU A 12 -13.70 -9.63 -26.34
N ALA A 13 -12.39 -9.83 -26.47
CA ALA A 13 -11.37 -9.24 -25.59
C ALA A 13 -11.24 -7.71 -25.81
N LEU A 14 -11.35 -7.25 -27.05
CA LEU A 14 -11.35 -5.81 -27.37
C LEU A 14 -12.66 -5.12 -26.94
N ALA A 15 -13.80 -5.80 -27.03
CA ALA A 15 -15.09 -5.28 -26.55
C ALA A 15 -15.15 -5.19 -25.01
N SER A 16 -14.61 -6.19 -24.30
CA SER A 16 -14.53 -6.18 -22.82
C SER A 16 -13.48 -5.20 -22.29
N ALA A 17 -12.35 -5.03 -22.97
CA ALA A 17 -11.37 -3.98 -22.68
C ALA A 17 -11.95 -2.58 -22.94
N GLY A 18 -12.73 -2.40 -24.01
CA GLY A 18 -13.41 -1.15 -24.33
C GLY A 18 -14.42 -0.72 -23.26
N CYS A 19 -15.27 -1.64 -22.78
CA CYS A 19 -16.17 -1.35 -21.66
C CYS A 19 -15.41 -1.03 -20.36
N SER A 20 -14.32 -1.74 -20.08
CA SER A 20 -13.52 -1.52 -18.86
C SER A 20 -12.81 -0.15 -18.87
N LEU A 21 -12.34 0.31 -20.03
CA LEU A 21 -11.72 1.63 -20.18
C LEU A 21 -12.74 2.77 -20.08
N LEU A 22 -13.96 2.59 -20.60
CA LEU A 22 -15.05 3.55 -20.43
C LEU A 22 -15.46 3.68 -18.96
N GLN A 23 -15.62 2.54 -18.26
CA GLN A 23 -15.87 2.53 -16.82
C GLN A 23 -14.76 3.25 -16.05
N LEU A 24 -13.51 2.99 -16.39
CA LEU A 24 -12.37 3.66 -15.77
C LEU A 24 -12.41 5.18 -16.01
N ASP A 25 -12.72 5.63 -17.23
CA ASP A 25 -12.85 7.06 -17.55
C ASP A 25 -13.93 7.75 -16.70
N GLU A 26 -15.10 7.15 -16.61
CA GLU A 26 -16.21 7.64 -15.78
C GLU A 26 -15.78 7.74 -14.32
N GLN A 27 -15.10 6.72 -13.79
CA GLN A 27 -14.62 6.67 -12.41
C GLN A 27 -13.55 7.73 -12.13
N LEU A 28 -12.63 7.98 -13.06
CA LEU A 28 -11.62 9.02 -12.92
C LEU A 28 -12.24 10.43 -12.98
N LYS A 29 -13.19 10.65 -13.91
CA LYS A 29 -13.95 11.91 -13.98
C LYS A 29 -14.73 12.16 -12.70
N GLU A 30 -15.42 11.15 -12.20
CA GLU A 30 -16.16 11.24 -10.94
C GLU A 30 -15.22 11.55 -9.77
N ALA A 31 -14.10 10.85 -9.65
CA ALA A 31 -13.10 11.10 -8.61
C ALA A 31 -12.59 12.55 -8.65
N HIS A 32 -12.22 13.07 -9.83
CA HIS A 32 -11.78 14.47 -9.97
C HIS A 32 -12.87 15.49 -9.63
N GLN A 33 -14.13 15.17 -9.94
CA GLN A 33 -15.26 16.05 -9.69
C GLN A 33 -15.72 16.05 -8.23
N GLN A 34 -15.64 14.91 -7.54
CA GLN A 34 -16.24 14.74 -6.22
C GLN A 34 -15.23 14.71 -5.08
N LEU A 35 -13.97 14.34 -5.32
CA LEU A 35 -12.97 14.19 -4.27
C LEU A 35 -11.99 15.35 -4.24
N VAL A 36 -11.46 15.60 -3.06
CA VAL A 36 -10.38 16.54 -2.78
C VAL A 36 -9.30 15.87 -1.94
N ARG A 37 -8.07 16.39 -2.07
CA ARG A 37 -6.93 16.03 -1.25
C ARG A 37 -6.65 17.10 -0.22
N ILE A 38 -6.68 16.72 1.05
CA ILE A 38 -6.22 17.53 2.18
C ILE A 38 -4.86 16.98 2.58
N SER A 39 -3.82 17.80 2.49
CA SER A 39 -2.44 17.38 2.74
C SER A 39 -1.70 18.38 3.61
N GLY A 40 -0.72 17.89 4.34
CA GLY A 40 0.10 18.72 5.20
C GLY A 40 1.31 17.96 5.72
N GLN A 41 1.98 18.56 6.69
CA GLN A 41 3.14 18.00 7.36
C GLN A 41 3.11 18.32 8.84
N VAL A 42 3.62 17.39 9.64
CA VAL A 42 3.99 17.67 11.03
C VAL A 42 5.38 18.29 11.02
N LEU A 43 5.56 19.43 11.66
CA LEU A 43 6.84 20.14 11.63
C LEU A 43 7.94 19.31 12.31
N PRO A 44 9.17 19.28 11.76
CA PRO A 44 10.31 18.54 12.36
C PRO A 44 10.61 18.93 13.81
N ASP A 45 10.41 20.20 14.16
CA ASP A 45 10.65 20.74 15.50
C ASP A 45 9.55 20.38 16.52
N SER A 46 8.55 19.58 16.11
CA SER A 46 7.56 19.02 17.04
C SER A 46 8.23 18.02 17.99
N LEU A 47 7.53 17.68 19.08
CA LEU A 47 8.04 16.67 20.02
C LEU A 47 8.36 15.36 19.29
N ALA A 48 9.44 14.68 19.73
CA ALA A 48 9.98 13.46 19.14
C ALA A 48 9.08 12.21 19.42
N GLN A 49 7.80 12.29 19.06
CA GLN A 49 6.82 11.22 19.16
C GLN A 49 5.87 11.28 17.96
N PRO A 50 5.30 10.14 17.52
CA PRO A 50 4.30 10.12 16.47
C PRO A 50 3.09 10.99 16.83
N THR A 51 2.61 11.76 15.86
CA THR A 51 1.41 12.60 16.00
C THR A 51 0.22 11.92 15.33
N LEU A 52 -0.88 11.81 16.05
CA LEU A 52 -2.17 11.37 15.52
C LEU A 52 -2.89 12.57 14.91
N VAL A 53 -3.03 12.58 13.58
CA VAL A 53 -3.73 13.64 12.83
C VAL A 53 -5.10 13.12 12.41
N ALA A 54 -6.16 13.64 13.02
CA ALA A 54 -7.54 13.31 12.71
C ALA A 54 -8.18 14.36 11.80
N LEU A 55 -8.91 13.87 10.80
CA LEU A 55 -9.79 14.67 9.94
C LEU A 55 -11.23 14.51 10.45
N LEU A 56 -11.83 15.61 10.86
CA LEU A 56 -13.20 15.67 11.40
C LEU A 56 -14.11 16.42 10.42
N ASP A 57 -15.40 16.10 10.40
CA ASP A 57 -16.41 16.96 9.76
C ASP A 57 -16.80 18.15 10.66
N ARG A 58 -17.76 18.97 10.22
CA ARG A 58 -18.24 20.15 10.98
C ARG A 58 -18.99 19.78 12.27
N GLN A 59 -19.37 18.53 12.44
CA GLN A 59 -20.05 17.99 13.61
C GLN A 59 -19.06 17.25 14.52
N ASP A 60 -17.76 17.50 14.36
CA ASP A 60 -16.65 16.88 15.10
C ASP A 60 -16.59 15.35 14.96
N LYS A 61 -17.25 14.78 13.93
CA LYS A 61 -17.23 13.34 13.70
C LYS A 61 -16.00 12.95 12.89
N LEU A 62 -15.28 11.95 13.41
CA LEU A 62 -14.10 11.39 12.75
C LEU A 62 -14.43 10.80 11.39
N GLN A 63 -13.72 11.28 10.38
CA GLN A 63 -13.74 10.73 9.02
C GLN A 63 -12.60 9.74 8.82
N LEU A 64 -11.37 10.20 9.06
CA LEU A 64 -10.12 9.45 8.88
C LEU A 64 -9.08 9.97 9.88
N TYR A 65 -8.07 9.18 10.18
CA TYR A 65 -6.88 9.65 10.89
C TYR A 65 -5.60 9.14 10.22
N ARG A 66 -4.47 9.77 10.53
CA ARG A 66 -3.12 9.38 10.13
C ARG A 66 -2.20 9.39 11.32
N ILE A 67 -1.16 8.57 11.27
CA ILE A 67 -0.07 8.58 12.24
C ILE A 67 1.16 9.12 11.53
N VAL A 68 1.66 10.26 12.01
CA VAL A 68 2.66 11.04 11.29
C VAL A 68 3.85 11.28 12.21
N GLU A 69 5.03 10.85 11.80
CA GLU A 69 6.27 11.16 12.51
C GLU A 69 6.59 12.66 12.40
N PRO A 70 7.38 13.22 13.33
CA PRO A 70 7.92 14.57 13.18
C PRO A 70 8.65 14.75 11.84
N GLY A 71 8.32 15.81 11.11
CA GLY A 71 8.82 16.05 9.74
C GLY A 71 8.11 15.24 8.65
N GLY A 72 7.22 14.33 9.02
CA GLY A 72 6.43 13.51 8.11
C GLY A 72 5.28 14.29 7.45
N ALA A 73 4.92 13.87 6.24
CA ALA A 73 3.76 14.37 5.52
C ALA A 73 2.52 13.48 5.75
N PHE A 74 1.34 14.08 5.70
CA PHE A 74 0.07 13.38 5.71
C PHE A 74 -0.82 13.80 4.55
N GLN A 75 -1.68 12.87 4.14
CA GLN A 75 -2.73 13.14 3.17
C GLN A 75 -4.04 12.38 3.45
N PHE A 76 -5.14 13.04 3.12
CA PHE A 76 -6.50 12.52 3.11
C PHE A 76 -7.11 12.74 1.74
N SER A 77 -7.69 11.69 1.15
CA SER A 77 -8.55 11.79 -0.02
C SER A 77 -9.98 11.59 0.43
N VAL A 78 -10.79 12.64 0.34
CA VAL A 78 -12.17 12.68 0.87
C VAL A 78 -13.10 13.36 -0.13
N PRO A 79 -14.43 13.16 -0.04
CA PRO A 79 -15.39 13.95 -0.79
C PRO A 79 -15.20 15.46 -0.55
N LYS A 80 -15.65 16.28 -1.49
CA LYS A 80 -15.76 17.73 -1.30
C LYS A 80 -16.63 18.02 -0.09
N GLY A 81 -16.10 18.82 0.83
CA GLY A 81 -16.78 19.16 2.07
C GLY A 81 -15.93 20.08 2.93
N ASP A 82 -16.55 20.53 4.01
CA ASP A 82 -15.88 21.32 5.06
C ASP A 82 -15.34 20.36 6.12
N TYR A 83 -14.05 20.47 6.38
CA TYR A 83 -13.37 19.61 7.36
C TYR A 83 -12.56 20.42 8.36
N GLN A 84 -12.17 19.73 9.42
CA GLN A 84 -11.29 20.23 10.47
C GLN A 84 -10.11 19.27 10.61
N LEU A 85 -8.93 19.78 10.98
CA LEU A 85 -7.78 18.95 11.36
C LEU A 85 -7.51 19.09 12.85
N LEU A 86 -7.53 17.96 13.55
CA LEU A 86 -7.12 17.87 14.95
C LEU A 86 -5.92 16.93 15.05
N ALA A 87 -4.77 17.48 15.40
CA ALA A 87 -3.56 16.71 15.64
C ALA A 87 -3.24 16.68 17.14
N PHE A 88 -2.78 15.54 17.65
CA PHE A 88 -2.31 15.43 19.03
C PHE A 88 -1.21 14.38 19.18
N ILE A 89 -0.44 14.49 20.26
CA ILE A 89 0.56 13.50 20.64
C ILE A 89 0.00 12.68 21.79
N ASP A 90 -0.20 11.40 21.52
CA ASP A 90 -0.66 10.40 22.48
C ASP A 90 0.53 9.92 23.32
N ARG A 91 0.64 10.43 24.55
CA ARG A 91 1.79 10.19 25.43
C ARG A 91 1.70 8.87 26.18
N ASN A 92 0.49 8.31 26.32
CA ASN A 92 0.25 7.08 27.09
C ASN A 92 -0.15 5.89 26.20
N ALA A 93 -0.16 6.08 24.88
CA ALA A 93 -0.47 5.09 23.86
C ALA A 93 -1.90 4.52 23.98
N ASN A 94 -2.85 5.30 24.51
CA ASN A 94 -4.25 4.87 24.65
C ASN A 94 -5.14 5.25 23.44
N PHE A 95 -4.61 6.03 22.49
CA PHE A 95 -5.28 6.58 21.32
C PHE A 95 -6.45 7.51 21.64
N VAL A 96 -6.50 8.10 22.83
CA VAL A 96 -7.52 9.02 23.30
C VAL A 96 -6.87 10.35 23.63
N LEU A 97 -7.44 11.44 23.12
CA LEU A 97 -6.92 12.77 23.39
C LEU A 97 -7.17 13.17 24.86
N ASP A 98 -6.13 13.09 25.69
CA ASP A 98 -6.19 13.40 27.11
C ASP A 98 -5.96 14.91 27.40
N PRO A 99 -6.48 15.47 28.51
CA PRO A 99 -6.33 16.91 28.83
C PRO A 99 -4.88 17.41 28.98
N ALA A 100 -3.92 16.53 29.24
CA ALA A 100 -2.51 16.88 29.42
C ALA A 100 -1.67 16.74 28.12
N GLU A 101 -2.28 16.35 27.01
CA GLU A 101 -1.58 16.05 25.76
C GLU A 101 -1.43 17.23 24.80
N PRO A 102 -0.26 17.46 24.21
CA PRO A 102 -0.09 18.49 23.19
C PRO A 102 -1.03 18.27 22.00
N ARG A 103 -1.69 19.34 21.53
CA ARG A 103 -2.63 19.28 20.41
C ARG A 103 -2.69 20.57 19.60
N ARG A 104 -3.00 20.43 18.32
CA ARG A 104 -3.25 21.52 17.38
C ARG A 104 -4.57 21.28 16.66
N TRP A 105 -5.47 22.25 16.70
CA TRP A 105 -6.77 22.18 16.04
C TRP A 105 -6.92 23.30 15.02
N LEU A 106 -7.10 22.92 13.75
CA LEU A 106 -7.49 23.80 12.66
C LEU A 106 -8.98 23.59 12.39
N ARG A 107 -9.78 24.58 12.78
CA ARG A 107 -11.25 24.55 12.71
C ARG A 107 -11.82 24.53 11.29
N GLN A 108 -11.02 24.88 10.31
CA GLN A 108 -11.43 24.90 8.92
C GLN A 108 -10.23 24.58 8.04
N VAL A 109 -10.37 23.55 7.23
CA VAL A 109 -9.42 23.17 6.20
C VAL A 109 -10.17 22.89 4.90
N HIS A 110 -9.54 23.27 3.80
CA HIS A 110 -9.99 23.01 2.45
C HIS A 110 -9.05 22.03 1.77
N GLY A 111 -9.64 21.10 1.01
CA GLY A 111 -8.89 20.21 0.13
C GLY A 111 -8.72 20.83 -1.25
N ALA A 112 -7.65 20.42 -1.93
CA ALA A 112 -7.43 20.74 -3.33
C ALA A 112 -8.01 19.66 -4.25
N ALA A 113 -8.34 20.01 -5.49
CA ALA A 113 -8.82 19.03 -6.48
C ALA A 113 -7.79 17.90 -6.69
N LEU A 114 -8.28 16.68 -6.90
CA LEU A 114 -7.42 15.57 -7.29
C LEU A 114 -6.87 15.79 -8.70
N GLY A 115 -5.57 15.55 -8.90
CA GLY A 115 -4.98 15.44 -10.23
C GLY A 115 -4.56 16.73 -10.91
N SER A 116 -4.61 17.90 -10.26
CA SER A 116 -3.94 19.09 -10.79
C SER A 116 -2.42 18.97 -10.56
N PRO A 117 -1.57 18.85 -11.60
CA PRO A 117 -0.25 19.42 -11.49
C PRO A 117 -0.44 20.92 -11.21
N ALA A 118 0.49 21.56 -10.50
CA ALA A 118 0.49 23.02 -10.42
C ALA A 118 0.55 23.56 -11.86
N GLU A 119 -0.60 23.89 -12.45
CA GLU A 119 -0.65 24.65 -13.68
C GLU A 119 -0.01 25.98 -13.35
N SER A 120 0.99 26.36 -14.14
CA SER A 120 1.70 27.64 -14.03
C SER A 120 0.67 28.78 -13.90
N GLY A 121 0.53 29.34 -12.70
CA GLY A 121 -0.42 30.41 -12.39
C GLY A 121 -1.49 30.06 -11.35
N THR A 122 -1.68 28.79 -10.98
CA THR A 122 -2.51 28.41 -9.83
C THR A 122 -1.68 28.35 -8.55
N PRO A 123 -2.14 28.91 -7.41
CA PRO A 123 -1.45 28.71 -6.14
C PRO A 123 -1.31 27.21 -5.87
N ALA A 124 -0.12 26.77 -5.45
CA ALA A 124 0.07 25.40 -5.00
C ALA A 124 -1.03 25.04 -3.98
N PRO A 125 -1.56 23.81 -3.99
CA PRO A 125 -2.59 23.41 -3.05
C PRO A 125 -2.12 23.70 -1.62
N ALA A 126 -2.97 24.32 -0.81
CA ALA A 126 -2.62 24.69 0.56
C ALA A 126 -2.16 23.44 1.31
N THR A 127 -0.88 23.41 1.70
CA THR A 127 -0.32 22.37 2.56
C THR A 127 -0.35 22.88 3.99
N TYR A 128 -0.98 22.12 4.88
CA TYR A 128 -1.08 22.51 6.29
C TYR A 128 0.20 22.15 7.03
N ALA A 129 0.74 23.08 7.80
CA ALA A 129 1.86 22.83 8.70
C ALA A 129 1.35 22.73 10.15
N LEU A 130 1.60 21.59 10.79
CA LEU A 130 1.18 21.31 12.16
C LEU A 130 2.42 21.23 13.05
N GLY A 131 2.66 22.28 13.85
CA GLY A 131 3.64 22.26 14.94
C GLY A 131 2.95 21.96 16.26
N LEU A 132 3.53 21.04 17.04
CA LEU A 132 3.04 20.69 18.38
C LEU A 132 4.15 20.85 19.41
N ALA A 133 4.00 21.82 20.30
CA ALA A 133 4.85 22.02 21.46
C ALA A 133 4.19 21.49 22.74
N SER A 134 4.99 21.17 23.77
CA SER A 134 4.47 20.65 25.05
C SER A 134 3.41 21.53 25.73
N SER A 135 3.42 22.84 25.46
CA SER A 135 2.47 23.81 26.01
C SER A 135 1.17 23.95 25.23
N ASP A 136 1.03 23.28 24.08
CA ASP A 136 -0.14 23.43 23.20
C ASP A 136 -1.33 22.62 23.74
N LEU A 137 -1.98 23.13 24.78
CA LEU A 137 -3.12 22.52 25.47
C LEU A 137 -4.44 23.26 25.17
N TYR A 138 -4.56 23.84 23.97
CA TYR A 138 -5.74 24.60 23.58
C TYR A 138 -7.01 23.73 23.59
N PRO A 139 -8.19 24.28 23.91
CA PRO A 139 -9.45 23.55 23.85
C PRO A 139 -9.70 22.95 22.46
N ALA A 140 -10.02 21.66 22.41
CA ALA A 140 -10.34 20.89 21.22
C ALA A 140 -11.53 19.96 21.50
N PRO A 141 -12.28 19.51 20.49
CA PRO A 141 -13.33 18.51 20.69
C PRO A 141 -12.73 17.20 21.23
N PRO A 142 -13.48 16.44 22.05
CA PRO A 142 -13.02 15.14 22.53
C PRO A 142 -12.80 14.19 21.35
N LEU A 143 -11.70 13.44 21.39
CA LEU A 143 -11.33 12.53 20.32
C LEU A 143 -10.86 11.20 20.91
N ASP A 144 -11.49 10.11 20.48
CA ASP A 144 -11.16 8.74 20.87
C ASP A 144 -10.93 7.92 19.60
N LEU A 145 -9.67 7.58 19.36
CA LEU A 145 -9.19 6.75 18.26
C LEU A 145 -8.88 5.32 18.73
N SER A 146 -9.38 4.90 19.90
CA SER A 146 -9.25 3.51 20.36
C SER A 146 -9.97 2.56 19.38
N LEU A 147 -9.45 1.35 19.21
CA LEU A 147 -10.06 0.37 18.28
C LEU A 147 -11.53 0.07 18.64
N ALA A 148 -11.86 0.03 19.93
CA ALA A 148 -13.22 -0.17 20.38
C ALA A 148 -14.16 0.95 19.90
N ARG A 149 -13.70 2.22 19.95
CA ARG A 149 -14.46 3.36 19.42
C ARG A 149 -14.54 3.32 17.90
N LEU A 150 -13.42 3.10 17.22
CA LEU A 150 -13.36 3.06 15.76
C LEU A 150 -14.25 1.96 15.18
N TYR A 151 -14.24 0.76 15.75
CA TYR A 151 -15.10 -0.34 15.31
C TYR A 151 -16.59 -0.08 15.51
N ARG A 152 -16.96 0.67 16.56
CA ARG A 152 -18.36 1.08 16.79
C ARG A 152 -18.80 2.13 15.79
N ASP A 153 -17.99 3.15 15.58
CA ASP A 153 -18.40 4.38 14.89
C ASP A 153 -18.15 4.32 13.37
N GLN A 154 -17.23 3.45 12.93
CA GLN A 154 -16.84 3.31 11.53
C GLN A 154 -17.03 1.86 11.06
N PRO A 155 -18.23 1.50 10.55
CA PRO A 155 -18.52 0.15 10.09
C PRO A 155 -17.52 -0.37 9.06
N ARG A 156 -17.06 0.46 8.11
CA ARG A 156 -16.07 0.03 7.10
C ARG A 156 -14.75 -0.37 7.74
N LEU A 157 -14.24 0.40 8.71
CA LEU A 157 -13.01 0.08 9.42
C LEU A 157 -13.14 -1.24 10.19
N ARG A 158 -14.27 -1.46 10.89
CA ARG A 158 -14.56 -2.72 11.57
C ARG A 158 -14.47 -3.94 10.66
N HIS A 159 -14.96 -3.81 9.43
CA HIS A 159 -14.89 -4.93 8.49
C HIS A 159 -13.50 -5.09 7.89
N ASN A 160 -12.71 -4.03 7.78
CA ASN A 160 -11.49 -4.01 6.97
C ASN A 160 -10.16 -4.00 7.71
N TYR A 161 -10.15 -3.72 9.01
CA TYR A 161 -8.94 -3.62 9.79
C TYR A 161 -8.86 -4.72 10.85
N LEU A 162 -7.87 -5.60 10.71
CA LEU A 162 -7.61 -6.76 11.56
C LEU A 162 -8.84 -7.65 11.78
N GLN A 163 -9.73 -7.68 10.80
CA GLN A 163 -10.88 -8.57 10.82
C GLN A 163 -10.43 -9.97 10.40
N GLN A 164 -10.92 -10.98 11.12
CA GLN A 164 -10.71 -12.37 10.75
C GLN A 164 -11.55 -12.72 9.51
N VAL A 165 -10.91 -13.34 8.52
CA VAL A 165 -11.48 -13.73 7.23
C VAL A 165 -10.96 -15.10 6.80
N ASP A 166 -11.54 -15.64 5.74
CA ASP A 166 -10.96 -16.75 4.97
C ASP A 166 -10.48 -16.25 3.60
N PHE A 167 -9.63 -17.01 2.92
CA PHE A 167 -9.26 -16.73 1.54
C PHE A 167 -10.46 -16.72 0.57
N ASP A 168 -11.53 -17.44 0.84
CA ASP A 168 -12.76 -17.42 0.02
C ASP A 168 -13.72 -16.26 0.37
N ASP A 169 -13.27 -15.29 1.18
CA ASP A 169 -14.05 -14.09 1.49
C ASP A 169 -14.51 -13.35 0.20
N PRO A 170 -15.79 -12.95 0.08
CA PRO A 170 -16.31 -12.29 -1.12
C PRO A 170 -15.55 -11.03 -1.55
N ARG A 171 -14.88 -10.34 -0.61
CA ARG A 171 -14.03 -9.18 -0.91
C ARG A 171 -12.86 -9.53 -1.80
N PHE A 172 -12.37 -10.77 -1.76
CA PHE A 172 -11.24 -11.22 -2.56
C PHE A 172 -11.65 -11.82 -3.91
N SER A 173 -12.95 -11.87 -4.22
CA SER A 173 -13.49 -12.51 -5.42
C SER A 173 -12.94 -11.92 -6.74
N PRO A 174 -12.94 -12.68 -7.85
CA PRO A 174 -12.44 -12.19 -9.15
C PRO A 174 -13.17 -10.94 -9.64
N GLN A 175 -14.45 -10.79 -9.29
CA GLN A 175 -15.25 -9.60 -9.59
C GLN A 175 -14.67 -8.36 -8.90
N ARG A 176 -14.33 -8.47 -7.60
CA ARG A 176 -13.69 -7.39 -6.83
C ARG A 176 -12.27 -7.08 -7.33
N VAL A 177 -11.53 -8.10 -7.75
CA VAL A 177 -10.22 -7.92 -8.39
C VAL A 177 -10.35 -7.07 -9.67
N SER A 178 -11.29 -7.42 -10.55
CA SER A 178 -11.56 -6.66 -11.77
C SER A 178 -12.02 -5.22 -11.45
N GLN A 179 -12.92 -5.07 -10.47
CA GLN A 179 -13.38 -3.76 -10.00
C GLN A 179 -12.21 -2.92 -9.48
N GLY A 180 -11.29 -3.49 -8.69
CA GLY A 180 -10.12 -2.76 -8.18
C GLY A 180 -9.17 -2.26 -9.27
N ALA A 181 -9.16 -2.91 -10.43
CA ALA A 181 -8.36 -2.51 -11.58
C ALA A 181 -9.03 -1.45 -12.46
N TRP A 182 -10.34 -1.60 -12.71
CA TRP A 182 -11.05 -0.83 -13.74
C TRP A 182 -12.11 0.13 -13.20
N GLN A 183 -12.56 -0.07 -11.97
CA GLN A 183 -13.53 0.78 -11.27
C GLN A 183 -13.02 1.10 -9.85
N PRO A 184 -11.85 1.73 -9.72
CA PRO A 184 -11.18 1.89 -8.43
C PRO A 184 -11.95 2.75 -7.43
N LEU A 185 -12.77 3.71 -7.88
CA LEU A 185 -13.57 4.53 -6.98
C LEU A 185 -14.70 3.71 -6.35
N ASP A 186 -15.38 2.87 -7.12
CA ASP A 186 -16.39 1.94 -6.62
C ASP A 186 -15.77 0.87 -5.72
N PHE A 187 -14.59 0.36 -6.07
CA PHE A 187 -13.85 -0.53 -5.16
C PHE A 187 -13.62 0.15 -3.80
N LEU A 188 -13.18 1.42 -3.77
CA LEU A 188 -12.96 2.15 -2.52
C LEU A 188 -14.25 2.39 -1.73
N ARG A 189 -15.39 2.54 -2.42
CA ARG A 189 -16.72 2.71 -1.80
C ARG A 189 -17.27 1.39 -1.25
N GLU A 190 -17.09 0.29 -1.96
CA GLU A 190 -17.77 -0.97 -1.65
C GLU A 190 -16.89 -1.94 -0.86
N VAL A 191 -15.60 -2.00 -1.18
CA VAL A 191 -14.62 -2.85 -0.50
C VAL A 191 -13.74 -2.00 0.41
N GLY A 192 -13.08 -0.97 -0.12
CA GLY A 192 -12.06 -0.19 0.59
C GLY A 192 -10.72 -0.92 0.69
N TYR A 193 -9.69 -0.19 1.13
CA TYR A 193 -8.45 -0.83 1.58
C TYR A 193 -8.74 -1.72 2.80
N GLY A 194 -7.98 -2.79 2.96
CA GLY A 194 -8.06 -3.61 4.16
C GLY A 194 -6.77 -4.35 4.49
N LEU A 195 -6.63 -4.65 5.77
CA LEU A 195 -5.59 -5.46 6.35
C LEU A 195 -6.27 -6.54 7.18
N TYR A 196 -6.25 -7.78 6.71
CA TYR A 196 -7.05 -8.86 7.27
C TYR A 196 -6.20 -9.92 7.95
N LEU A 197 -6.85 -10.67 8.83
CA LEU A 197 -6.29 -11.79 9.56
C LEU A 197 -6.93 -13.10 9.12
N LEU A 198 -6.21 -14.23 9.17
CA LEU A 198 -6.81 -15.56 9.00
C LEU A 198 -7.22 -16.18 10.35
N GLN A 199 -6.63 -15.68 11.44
CA GLN A 199 -6.84 -16.07 12.82
C GLN A 199 -6.81 -14.84 13.73
N PRO A 200 -7.48 -14.84 14.90
CA PRO A 200 -7.45 -13.71 15.82
C PRO A 200 -6.02 -13.22 16.12
N TRP A 201 -5.85 -11.91 16.31
CA TRP A 201 -4.54 -11.32 16.59
C TRP A 201 -3.84 -12.01 17.77
N ASP A 202 -2.59 -12.41 17.59
CA ASP A 202 -1.77 -13.04 18.62
C ASP A 202 -0.50 -12.21 18.83
N LYS A 203 -0.43 -11.55 19.99
CA LYS A 203 0.70 -10.69 20.38
C LYS A 203 2.05 -11.41 20.46
N HIS A 204 2.05 -12.75 20.49
CA HIS A 204 3.28 -13.55 20.56
C HIS A 204 3.83 -13.91 19.18
N LYS A 205 3.07 -13.63 18.10
CA LYS A 205 3.47 -13.94 16.73
C LYS A 205 4.01 -12.72 16.01
N GLU A 206 4.90 -12.99 15.06
CA GLU A 206 5.49 -11.99 14.18
C GLU A 206 4.59 -11.80 12.95
N PRO A 207 4.02 -10.61 12.71
CA PRO A 207 3.24 -10.36 11.52
C PRO A 207 4.07 -10.48 10.23
N VAL A 208 3.51 -11.18 9.24
CA VAL A 208 4.00 -11.25 7.86
C VAL A 208 2.98 -10.58 6.97
N VAL A 209 3.27 -9.35 6.54
CA VAL A 209 2.39 -8.54 5.67
C VAL A 209 2.53 -9.03 4.23
N LEU A 210 1.43 -9.48 3.66
CA LEU A 210 1.35 -10.09 2.33
C LEU A 210 0.72 -9.11 1.33
N VAL A 211 1.50 -8.67 0.34
CA VAL A 211 1.12 -7.59 -0.59
C VAL A 211 1.00 -8.11 -2.02
N HIS A 212 -0.23 -8.32 -2.48
CA HIS A 212 -0.51 -8.92 -3.80
C HIS A 212 -0.16 -7.98 -4.98
N GLY A 213 -0.09 -8.54 -6.19
CA GLY A 213 0.21 -7.82 -7.43
C GLY A 213 -1.00 -7.16 -8.10
N ILE A 214 -0.77 -6.70 -9.33
CA ILE A 214 -1.82 -6.13 -10.20
C ILE A 214 -2.84 -7.20 -10.58
N ASN A 215 -4.12 -6.84 -10.63
CA ASN A 215 -5.21 -7.78 -10.97
C ASN A 215 -5.21 -9.05 -10.11
N ASP A 216 -4.88 -8.90 -8.82
CA ASP A 216 -4.83 -10.01 -7.88
C ASP A 216 -5.51 -9.67 -6.54
N SER A 217 -5.53 -10.62 -5.62
CA SER A 217 -6.15 -10.54 -4.30
C SER A 217 -5.37 -11.36 -3.28
N PRO A 218 -5.68 -11.24 -1.99
CA PRO A 218 -5.08 -12.09 -0.95
C PRO A 218 -5.15 -13.60 -1.19
N ARG A 219 -6.08 -14.09 -2.03
CA ARG A 219 -6.17 -15.51 -2.42
C ARG A 219 -4.89 -16.09 -3.00
N ALA A 220 -4.07 -15.26 -3.63
CA ALA A 220 -2.78 -15.66 -4.19
C ALA A 220 -1.85 -16.28 -3.15
N TRP A 221 -2.01 -15.90 -1.88
CA TRP A 221 -1.12 -16.29 -0.80
C TRP A 221 -1.45 -17.61 -0.12
N ARG A 222 -2.58 -18.25 -0.45
CA ARG A 222 -3.06 -19.46 0.23
C ARG A 222 -1.97 -20.50 0.43
N GLN A 223 -1.29 -20.88 -0.65
CA GLN A 223 -0.25 -21.92 -0.61
C GLN A 223 1.03 -21.49 0.12
N LEU A 224 1.36 -20.19 0.14
CA LEU A 224 2.50 -19.67 0.91
C LEU A 224 2.18 -19.70 2.39
N VAL A 225 0.97 -19.26 2.76
CA VAL A 225 0.52 -19.24 4.16
C VAL A 225 0.50 -20.65 4.75
N ASP A 226 0.08 -21.65 3.99
CA ASP A 226 0.08 -23.06 4.42
C ASP A 226 1.47 -23.58 4.80
N SER A 227 2.55 -22.93 4.36
CA SER A 227 3.93 -23.30 4.68
C SER A 227 4.61 -22.42 5.73
N LEU A 228 3.95 -21.35 6.20
CA LEU A 228 4.48 -20.54 7.29
C LEU A 228 4.36 -21.31 8.61
N ASP A 229 5.38 -21.21 9.48
CA ASP A 229 5.29 -21.72 10.85
C ASP A 229 4.14 -21.01 11.58
N PRO A 230 3.01 -21.69 11.85
CA PRO A 230 1.83 -21.05 12.40
C PRO A 230 2.00 -20.72 13.89
N GLN A 231 3.03 -21.23 14.56
CA GLN A 231 3.34 -20.90 15.95
C GLN A 231 4.12 -19.59 16.07
N ARG A 232 4.92 -19.25 15.07
CA ARG A 232 5.77 -18.05 15.09
C ARG A 232 5.23 -16.90 14.25
N PHE A 233 4.63 -17.17 13.10
CA PHE A 233 4.23 -16.14 12.13
C PHE A 233 2.72 -15.97 12.07
N GLN A 234 2.27 -14.72 11.90
CA GLN A 234 0.88 -14.36 11.69
C GLN A 234 0.71 -13.65 10.35
N PRO A 235 0.05 -14.25 9.35
CA PRO A 235 -0.18 -13.60 8.06
C PRO A 235 -1.13 -12.40 8.20
N LEU A 236 -0.74 -11.25 7.65
CA LEU A 236 -1.58 -10.08 7.47
C LEU A 236 -1.84 -9.86 5.98
N LEU A 237 -3.09 -9.94 5.56
CA LEU A 237 -3.48 -9.86 4.16
C LEU A 237 -3.80 -8.42 3.78
N PHE A 238 -2.94 -7.75 3.03
CA PHE A 238 -3.24 -6.41 2.52
C PHE A 238 -4.03 -6.51 1.21
N HIS A 239 -5.21 -5.89 1.15
CA HIS A 239 -6.03 -5.81 -0.06
C HIS A 239 -6.25 -4.36 -0.46
N TYR A 240 -5.98 -4.08 -1.73
CA TYR A 240 -6.04 -2.73 -2.29
C TYR A 240 -6.48 -2.77 -3.77
N PRO A 241 -7.06 -1.67 -4.28
CA PRO A 241 -7.41 -1.58 -5.70
C PRO A 241 -6.15 -1.40 -6.55
N SER A 242 -5.84 -2.34 -7.44
CA SER A 242 -4.61 -2.30 -8.22
C SER A 242 -4.59 -1.28 -9.36
N GLY A 243 -5.70 -0.58 -9.63
CA GLY A 243 -5.80 0.47 -10.66
C GLY A 243 -5.42 1.87 -10.17
N VAL A 244 -5.35 2.10 -8.86
CA VAL A 244 -5.00 3.43 -8.28
C VAL A 244 -3.49 3.68 -8.32
N SER A 245 -3.06 4.89 -7.96
CA SER A 245 -1.63 5.20 -7.85
C SER A 245 -0.96 4.24 -6.87
N LEU A 246 0.22 3.75 -7.25
CA LEU A 246 1.05 2.89 -6.41
C LEU A 246 1.51 3.65 -5.17
N ASN A 247 1.77 4.95 -5.29
CA ASN A 247 2.15 5.79 -4.15
C ASN A 247 1.00 5.97 -3.15
N ASP A 248 -0.24 6.11 -3.62
CA ASP A 248 -1.39 6.16 -2.72
C ASP A 248 -1.58 4.81 -2.00
N SER A 249 -1.46 3.68 -2.71
CA SER A 249 -1.51 2.36 -2.08
C SER A 249 -0.38 2.12 -1.08
N ALA A 250 0.83 2.58 -1.40
CA ALA A 250 2.00 2.48 -0.53
C ALA A 250 1.84 3.31 0.74
N TYR A 251 1.27 4.52 0.62
CA TYR A 251 0.95 5.36 1.76
C TYR A 251 -0.09 4.70 2.68
N LEU A 252 -1.15 4.09 2.13
CA LEU A 252 -2.13 3.38 2.96
C LEU A 252 -1.54 2.12 3.61
N LEU A 253 -0.63 1.42 2.92
CA LEU A 253 0.10 0.30 3.49
C LEU A 253 1.04 0.74 4.63
N SER A 254 1.77 1.85 4.48
CA SER A 254 2.62 2.38 5.55
C SER A 254 1.81 2.77 6.77
N GLU A 255 0.66 3.42 6.58
CA GLU A 255 -0.25 3.75 7.68
C GLU A 255 -0.76 2.49 8.40
N ALA A 256 -1.12 1.45 7.64
CA ALA A 256 -1.59 0.20 8.22
C ALA A 256 -0.50 -0.53 9.04
N ILE A 257 0.74 -0.55 8.55
CA ILE A 257 1.89 -1.12 9.27
C ILE A 257 2.17 -0.31 10.54
N ARG A 258 2.21 1.03 10.44
CA ARG A 258 2.46 1.92 11.59
C ARG A 258 1.38 1.76 12.67
N ASP A 259 0.12 1.66 12.26
CA ASP A 259 -1.00 1.45 13.18
C ASP A 259 -0.88 0.10 13.91
N VAL A 260 -0.51 -0.98 13.20
CA VAL A 260 -0.21 -2.27 13.85
C VAL A 260 0.96 -2.17 14.82
N GLN A 261 2.03 -1.46 14.44
CA GLN A 261 3.20 -1.27 15.29
C GLN A 261 2.86 -0.53 16.59
N LEU A 262 2.12 0.58 16.50
CA LEU A 262 1.74 1.37 17.67
C LEU A 262 0.73 0.64 18.57
N ARG A 263 -0.32 0.04 17.98
CA ARG A 263 -1.40 -0.58 18.76
C ARG A 263 -1.02 -1.93 19.38
N HIS A 264 -0.21 -2.71 18.68
CA HIS A 264 0.06 -4.10 19.07
C HIS A 264 1.51 -4.37 19.45
N SER A 265 2.41 -3.44 19.14
CA SER A 265 3.83 -3.54 19.48
C SER A 265 4.44 -4.93 19.16
N PRO A 266 4.27 -5.46 17.93
CA PRO A 266 4.91 -6.72 17.54
C PRO A 266 6.42 -6.60 17.71
N THR A 267 7.08 -7.72 18.06
CA THR A 267 8.55 -7.73 18.25
C THR A 267 9.28 -7.54 16.92
N ARG A 268 8.75 -8.11 15.84
CA ARG A 268 9.26 -8.00 14.47
C ARG A 268 8.11 -7.98 13.47
N VAL A 269 8.33 -7.35 12.34
CA VAL A 269 7.41 -7.30 11.20
C VAL A 269 8.18 -7.73 9.95
N HIS A 270 7.52 -8.50 9.09
CA HIS A 270 8.07 -8.96 7.81
C HIS A 270 7.12 -8.59 6.69
N VAL A 271 7.66 -8.33 5.50
CA VAL A 271 6.86 -8.03 4.31
C VAL A 271 7.22 -9.00 3.20
N VAL A 272 6.22 -9.67 2.66
CA VAL A 272 6.34 -10.50 1.46
C VAL A 272 5.42 -9.94 0.39
N ALA A 273 5.96 -9.68 -0.79
CA ALA A 273 5.23 -9.01 -1.85
C ALA A 273 5.44 -9.70 -3.21
N HIS A 274 4.43 -9.62 -4.07
CA HIS A 274 4.47 -10.23 -5.40
C HIS A 274 4.23 -9.19 -6.48
N SER A 275 4.99 -9.29 -7.58
CA SER A 275 4.80 -8.47 -8.77
C SER A 275 4.79 -6.98 -8.42
N MET A 276 3.82 -6.22 -8.93
CA MET A 276 3.57 -4.80 -8.61
C MET A 276 3.47 -4.52 -7.11
N GLY A 277 3.03 -5.49 -6.30
CA GLY A 277 2.97 -5.38 -4.85
C GLY A 277 4.33 -5.13 -4.21
N GLY A 278 5.43 -5.59 -4.82
CA GLY A 278 6.78 -5.29 -4.34
C GLY A 278 7.16 -3.82 -4.48
N LEU A 279 6.67 -3.14 -5.53
CA LEU A 279 6.84 -1.70 -5.71
C LEU A 279 6.04 -0.91 -4.66
N VAL A 280 4.82 -1.35 -4.37
CA VAL A 280 3.96 -0.76 -3.32
C VAL A 280 4.59 -0.96 -1.94
N ALA A 281 5.03 -2.19 -1.64
CA ALA A 281 5.67 -2.55 -0.39
C ALA A 281 6.96 -1.75 -0.16
N ARG A 282 7.86 -1.70 -1.15
CA ARG A 282 9.12 -0.95 -1.04
C ARG A 282 8.87 0.53 -0.74
N ARG A 283 7.93 1.16 -1.45
CA ARG A 283 7.58 2.56 -1.19
C ARG A 283 6.98 2.74 0.20
N ALA A 284 6.14 1.81 0.67
CA ALA A 284 5.58 1.86 2.02
C ALA A 284 6.70 1.80 3.07
N LEU A 285 7.71 0.95 2.88
CA LEU A 285 8.87 0.87 3.77
C LEU A 285 9.68 2.18 3.78
N GLN A 286 9.85 2.86 2.65
CA GLN A 286 10.48 4.18 2.62
C GLN A 286 9.65 5.23 3.39
N LEU A 287 8.32 5.19 3.25
CA LEU A 287 7.41 6.11 3.94
C LEU A 287 7.34 5.86 5.45
N LEU A 288 7.74 4.67 5.92
CA LEU A 288 7.85 4.40 7.35
C LEU A 288 9.02 5.16 8.00
N GLY A 289 10.02 5.57 7.21
CA GLY A 289 11.21 6.29 7.67
C GLY A 289 12.23 5.38 8.37
N ALA A 290 13.47 5.86 8.50
CA ALA A 290 14.56 5.10 9.12
C ALA A 290 14.48 5.03 10.67
N ASP A 291 13.56 5.77 11.28
CA ASP A 291 13.37 5.83 12.74
C ASP A 291 12.57 4.62 13.26
N ASP A 292 11.95 4.75 14.45
CA ASP A 292 11.17 3.69 15.14
C ASP A 292 10.17 2.97 14.21
N GLY A 293 9.65 3.65 13.19
CA GLY A 293 8.73 3.10 12.20
C GLY A 293 9.28 1.91 11.41
N SER A 294 10.57 1.88 11.07
CA SER A 294 11.16 0.72 10.36
C SER A 294 12.05 -0.16 11.23
N ALA A 295 12.36 0.25 12.46
CA ALA A 295 13.26 -0.48 13.36
C ALA A 295 12.87 -1.94 13.62
N ARG A 296 11.58 -2.27 13.49
CA ARG A 296 11.03 -3.63 13.70
C ARG A 296 10.85 -4.43 12.40
N LEU A 297 11.07 -3.81 11.24
CA LEU A 297 10.98 -4.47 9.94
C LEU A 297 12.27 -5.22 9.66
N CYS A 298 12.24 -6.56 9.66
CA CYS A 298 13.46 -7.36 9.54
C CYS A 298 13.65 -7.98 8.17
N LEU A 299 12.56 -8.33 7.48
CA LEU A 299 12.61 -8.99 6.17
C LEU A 299 11.70 -8.26 5.18
N PHE A 300 12.25 -7.96 4.01
CA PHE A 300 11.50 -7.58 2.82
C PHE A 300 11.82 -8.58 1.70
N LEU A 301 10.86 -9.44 1.39
CA LEU A 301 11.02 -10.48 0.36
C LEU A 301 10.06 -10.22 -0.80
N THR A 302 10.57 -10.22 -2.02
CA THR A 302 9.75 -10.03 -3.22
C THR A 302 9.81 -11.22 -4.15
N LEU A 303 8.69 -11.51 -4.80
CA LEU A 303 8.56 -12.50 -5.86
C LEU A 303 8.18 -11.79 -7.17
N ALA A 304 8.99 -11.93 -8.22
CA ALA A 304 8.70 -11.46 -9.57
C ALA A 304 8.39 -9.94 -9.69
N THR A 305 9.05 -9.10 -8.89
CA THR A 305 8.75 -7.66 -8.85
C THR A 305 9.40 -6.91 -10.03
N PRO A 306 8.63 -6.13 -10.81
CA PRO A 306 9.14 -5.37 -11.95
C PRO A 306 9.81 -4.05 -11.48
N TRP A 307 11.03 -4.10 -10.96
CA TRP A 307 11.73 -2.94 -10.39
C TRP A 307 11.99 -1.78 -11.36
N ASP A 308 12.02 -2.07 -12.67
CA ASP A 308 12.13 -1.07 -13.74
C ASP A 308 10.80 -0.84 -14.48
N GLY A 309 9.69 -1.30 -13.90
CA GLY A 309 8.36 -1.14 -14.46
C GLY A 309 8.05 -2.12 -15.58
N HIS A 310 7.00 -1.84 -16.33
CA HIS A 310 6.50 -2.75 -17.37
C HIS A 310 6.29 -2.02 -18.70
N PRO A 311 6.88 -2.47 -19.82
CA PRO A 311 6.76 -1.79 -21.13
C PRO A 311 5.32 -1.52 -21.58
N ALA A 312 4.41 -2.47 -21.37
CA ALA A 312 2.98 -2.27 -21.69
C ALA A 312 2.33 -1.08 -20.95
N ALA A 313 2.84 -0.67 -19.78
CA ALA A 313 2.36 0.54 -19.12
C ALA A 313 2.78 1.79 -19.93
N ALA A 314 4.01 1.86 -20.43
CA ALA A 314 4.45 2.94 -21.31
C ALA A 314 3.67 2.97 -22.64
N GLU A 315 3.41 1.81 -23.24
CA GLU A 315 2.52 1.71 -24.42
C GLU A 315 1.11 2.22 -24.11
N GLY A 316 0.56 1.84 -22.95
CA GLY A 316 -0.72 2.34 -22.46
C GLY A 316 -0.73 3.86 -22.29
N LEU A 317 0.34 4.45 -21.77
CA LEU A 317 0.48 5.91 -21.66
C LEU A 317 0.50 6.60 -23.03
N ALA A 318 1.13 5.97 -24.03
CA ALA A 318 1.28 6.54 -25.36
C ALA A 318 0.02 6.41 -26.24
N HIS A 319 -0.78 5.36 -26.03
CA HIS A 319 -1.81 4.96 -26.99
C HIS A 319 -3.20 4.73 -26.40
N ALA A 320 -3.35 4.54 -25.08
CA ALA A 320 -4.66 4.30 -24.50
C ALA A 320 -5.49 5.59 -24.43
N PRO A 321 -6.81 5.53 -24.72
CA PRO A 321 -7.69 6.68 -24.59
C PRO A 321 -7.84 7.15 -23.13
N VAL A 322 -7.60 6.22 -22.19
CA VAL A 322 -7.76 6.43 -20.74
C VAL A 322 -6.59 5.73 -20.06
N VAL A 323 -5.92 6.43 -19.15
CA VAL A 323 -4.73 5.93 -18.46
C VAL A 323 -5.05 5.69 -16.99
N ALA A 324 -4.99 4.42 -16.57
CA ALA A 324 -5.08 4.06 -15.16
C ALA A 324 -3.93 4.72 -14.37
N PRO A 325 -4.19 5.32 -13.20
CA PRO A 325 -3.14 5.91 -12.36
C PRO A 325 -1.95 4.98 -12.09
N ALA A 326 -2.21 3.68 -11.82
CA ALA A 326 -1.16 2.68 -11.64
C ALA A 326 -0.18 2.58 -12.82
N TRP A 327 -0.65 2.78 -14.05
CA TRP A 327 0.20 2.68 -15.24
C TRP A 327 1.20 3.83 -15.33
N ARG A 328 0.85 5.02 -14.83
CA ARG A 328 1.79 6.15 -14.76
C ARG A 328 2.97 5.84 -13.86
N ASP A 329 2.69 5.18 -12.73
CA ASP A 329 3.72 4.77 -11.77
C ASP A 329 4.51 3.55 -12.27
N LEU A 330 3.87 2.62 -12.99
CA LEU A 330 4.49 1.39 -13.51
C LEU A 330 5.26 1.56 -14.82
N ALA A 331 5.07 2.68 -15.54
CA ALA A 331 5.78 2.94 -16.78
C ALA A 331 7.30 3.05 -16.52
N PRO A 332 8.16 2.36 -17.29
CA PRO A 332 9.61 2.51 -17.19
C PRO A 332 10.04 3.97 -17.24
N GLY A 333 10.94 4.36 -16.34
CA GLY A 333 11.40 5.74 -16.20
C GLY A 333 10.40 6.69 -15.51
N SER A 334 9.27 6.22 -14.99
CA SER A 334 8.37 7.07 -14.20
C SER A 334 9.08 7.67 -12.98
N ARG A 335 8.63 8.84 -12.53
CA ARG A 335 9.15 9.45 -11.29
C ARG A 335 9.01 8.51 -10.10
N TYR A 336 7.90 7.79 -10.00
CA TYR A 336 7.68 6.82 -8.94
C TYR A 336 8.79 5.76 -8.87
N LEU A 337 9.14 5.13 -10.00
CA LEU A 337 10.21 4.12 -10.04
C LEU A 337 11.59 4.72 -9.78
N GLN A 338 11.84 5.95 -10.19
CA GLN A 338 13.08 6.65 -9.86
C GLN A 338 13.20 6.87 -8.35
N ASP A 339 12.13 7.36 -7.71
CA ASP A 339 12.08 7.66 -6.28
C ASP A 339 12.24 6.39 -5.39
N LEU A 340 11.85 5.20 -5.88
CA LEU A 340 12.03 3.93 -5.15
C LEU A 340 13.48 3.61 -4.75
N PHE A 341 14.46 4.14 -5.49
CA PHE A 341 15.89 3.90 -5.23
C PHE A 341 16.67 5.21 -5.05
N ALA A 342 15.99 6.36 -4.97
CA ALA A 342 16.61 7.63 -4.62
C ALA A 342 17.08 7.66 -3.15
N THR A 343 16.46 6.84 -2.30
CA THR A 343 16.88 6.61 -0.91
C THR A 343 16.88 5.12 -0.64
N PRO A 344 18.01 4.53 -0.22
CA PRO A 344 18.08 3.11 0.09
C PRO A 344 17.20 2.77 1.28
N LEU A 345 16.72 1.53 1.36
CA LEU A 345 16.07 1.06 2.58
C LEU A 345 17.10 0.98 3.73
N PRO A 346 16.67 1.15 4.99
CA PRO A 346 17.55 0.97 6.14
C PRO A 346 18.30 -0.37 6.12
N ALA A 347 19.59 -0.36 6.43
CA ALA A 347 20.49 -1.50 6.26
C ALA A 347 20.12 -2.75 7.11
N HIS A 348 19.30 -2.60 8.15
CA HIS A 348 18.82 -3.72 8.95
C HIS A 348 17.65 -4.48 8.30
N ILE A 349 17.02 -3.91 7.27
CA ILE A 349 15.95 -4.58 6.52
C ILE A 349 16.62 -5.53 5.52
N ARG A 350 16.52 -6.83 5.78
CA ARG A 350 17.11 -7.86 4.91
C ARG A 350 16.26 -8.01 3.64
N GLN A 351 16.84 -7.71 2.48
CA GLN A 351 16.14 -7.75 1.21
C GLN A 351 16.42 -9.06 0.46
N TRP A 352 15.36 -9.79 0.13
CA TRP A 352 15.43 -11.05 -0.63
C TRP A 352 14.64 -10.94 -1.93
N LEU A 353 15.32 -11.17 -3.06
CA LEU A 353 14.72 -11.12 -4.38
C LEU A 353 14.59 -12.53 -4.97
N LEU A 354 13.36 -12.95 -5.21
CA LEU A 354 13.05 -14.17 -5.97
C LEU A 354 12.58 -13.72 -7.35
N VAL A 355 13.43 -13.92 -8.35
CA VAL A 355 13.24 -13.48 -9.74
C VAL A 355 12.78 -14.67 -10.58
N SER A 356 11.77 -14.48 -11.42
CA SER A 356 11.26 -15.52 -12.33
C SER A 356 11.73 -15.31 -13.77
N TYR A 357 11.86 -16.40 -14.53
CA TYR A 357 12.24 -16.32 -15.95
C TYR A 357 11.70 -17.46 -16.84
N GLY A 358 10.85 -18.34 -16.29
CA GLY A 358 10.39 -19.56 -16.94
C GLY A 358 9.20 -19.42 -17.88
N GLY A 359 8.72 -18.20 -18.16
CA GLY A 359 7.54 -18.01 -19.02
C GLY A 359 7.86 -17.89 -20.51
N ASN A 360 8.89 -17.08 -20.86
CA ASN A 360 9.39 -16.83 -22.21
C ASN A 360 8.30 -16.75 -23.30
N ARG A 361 7.22 -16.00 -23.04
CA ARG A 361 6.15 -15.82 -24.02
C ARG A 361 6.68 -15.03 -25.23
N ARG A 362 6.38 -15.49 -26.44
CA ARG A 362 6.82 -14.89 -27.72
C ARG A 362 6.41 -13.42 -27.92
N LEU A 363 5.43 -12.92 -27.15
CA LEU A 363 4.95 -11.53 -27.22
C LEU A 363 5.90 -10.52 -26.58
N LEU A 364 6.85 -10.98 -25.76
CA LEU A 364 7.96 -10.17 -25.26
C LEU A 364 9.24 -10.68 -25.92
N ALA A 365 9.93 -9.82 -26.66
CA ALA A 365 11.13 -10.19 -27.40
C ALA A 365 12.31 -10.56 -26.49
N GLN A 366 12.31 -10.09 -25.25
CA GLN A 366 13.35 -10.32 -24.25
C GLN A 366 12.98 -11.49 -23.31
N PRO A 367 13.96 -12.16 -22.68
CA PRO A 367 13.68 -13.15 -21.63
C PRO A 367 12.71 -12.61 -20.59
N ASN A 368 11.73 -13.41 -20.19
CA ASN A 368 10.61 -12.98 -19.35
C ASN A 368 10.01 -14.14 -18.57
N ASP A 369 9.30 -13.83 -17.50
CA ASP A 369 8.53 -14.80 -16.71
C ASP A 369 7.12 -15.07 -17.29
N GLY A 370 6.83 -14.57 -18.49
CA GLY A 370 5.53 -14.65 -19.16
C GLY A 370 4.67 -13.40 -18.98
N VAL A 371 5.07 -12.46 -18.11
CA VAL A 371 4.44 -11.16 -17.91
C VAL A 371 5.50 -10.07 -17.90
N VAL A 372 6.48 -10.15 -17.00
CA VAL A 372 7.50 -9.12 -16.78
C VAL A 372 8.79 -9.46 -17.53
N PRO A 373 9.44 -8.49 -18.18
CA PRO A 373 10.79 -8.67 -18.70
C PRO A 373 11.80 -8.93 -17.58
N LEU A 374 12.67 -9.93 -17.76
CA LEU A 374 13.69 -10.29 -16.78
C LEU A 374 14.60 -9.11 -16.42
N ALA A 375 14.90 -8.23 -17.38
CA ALA A 375 15.68 -7.02 -17.14
C ALA A 375 15.01 -6.06 -16.15
N SER A 376 13.68 -6.00 -16.11
CA SER A 376 12.95 -5.19 -15.14
C SER A 376 13.02 -5.79 -13.73
N GLU A 377 12.92 -7.11 -13.61
CA GLU A 377 13.12 -7.81 -12.33
C GLU A 377 14.57 -7.74 -11.83
N LEU A 378 15.53 -7.47 -12.71
CA LEU A 378 16.96 -7.36 -12.43
C LEU A 378 17.48 -5.93 -12.55
N ARG A 379 16.67 -4.91 -12.23
CA ARG A 379 17.17 -3.53 -12.17
C ARG A 379 18.43 -3.44 -11.28
N PRO A 380 19.54 -2.84 -11.72
CA PRO A 380 20.80 -2.82 -10.96
C PRO A 380 20.65 -2.35 -9.50
N ALA A 381 19.95 -1.23 -9.27
CA ALA A 381 19.74 -0.71 -7.93
C ALA A 381 18.99 -1.68 -6.98
N ALA A 382 18.11 -2.53 -7.52
CA ALA A 382 17.46 -3.57 -6.72
C ALA A 382 18.42 -4.71 -6.37
N GLN A 383 19.32 -5.06 -7.29
CA GLN A 383 20.36 -6.07 -7.05
C GLN A 383 21.38 -5.59 -6.02
N ASP A 384 21.80 -4.33 -6.11
CA ASP A 384 22.80 -3.73 -5.22
C ASP A 384 22.33 -3.68 -3.76
N GLU A 385 21.02 -3.53 -3.54
CA GLU A 385 20.42 -3.53 -2.20
C GLU A 385 19.99 -4.93 -1.71
N ALA A 386 20.00 -5.94 -2.56
CA ALA A 386 19.58 -7.28 -2.21
C ALA A 386 20.67 -8.01 -1.41
N GLU A 387 20.30 -8.55 -0.25
CA GLU A 387 21.19 -9.47 0.47
C GLU A 387 21.27 -10.82 -0.26
N HIS A 388 20.14 -11.26 -0.82
CA HIS A 388 20.07 -12.47 -1.60
C HIS A 388 19.20 -12.29 -2.85
N LEU A 389 19.69 -12.82 -3.97
CA LEU A 389 18.97 -12.88 -5.23
C LEU A 389 18.97 -14.33 -5.74
N TYR A 390 17.78 -14.82 -6.10
CA TYR A 390 17.61 -16.15 -6.66
C TYR A 390 16.85 -16.05 -7.99
N LEU A 391 17.38 -16.72 -9.02
CA LEU A 391 16.70 -16.92 -10.30
C LEU A 391 15.95 -18.25 -10.26
N LEU A 392 14.64 -18.23 -10.51
CA LEU A 392 13.76 -19.38 -10.48
C LEU A 392 13.17 -19.60 -11.87
N HIS A 393 13.25 -20.84 -12.36
CA HIS A 393 12.60 -21.26 -13.61
C HIS A 393 11.09 -21.45 -13.40
N GLU A 394 10.44 -20.35 -13.05
CA GLU A 394 9.01 -20.22 -12.78
C GLU A 394 8.42 -19.15 -13.68
N SER A 395 7.13 -19.23 -13.95
CA SER A 395 6.37 -18.12 -14.54
C SER A 395 6.00 -17.08 -13.50
N HIS A 396 5.54 -15.92 -13.96
CA HIS A 396 5.11 -14.80 -13.12
C HIS A 396 4.17 -15.21 -11.99
N THR A 397 3.29 -16.17 -12.23
CA THR A 397 2.29 -16.64 -11.26
C THR A 397 2.63 -17.98 -10.62
N SER A 398 3.34 -18.88 -11.32
CA SER A 398 3.73 -20.16 -10.73
C SER A 398 4.76 -20.01 -9.61
N ILE A 399 5.52 -18.91 -9.60
CA ILE A 399 6.47 -18.57 -8.52
C ILE A 399 5.79 -18.54 -7.14
N LEU A 400 4.50 -18.17 -7.04
CA LEU A 400 3.74 -18.14 -5.79
C LEU A 400 3.39 -19.53 -5.24
N ARG A 401 3.42 -20.54 -6.11
CA ARG A 401 3.03 -21.93 -5.82
C ARG A 401 4.22 -22.89 -5.84
N SER A 402 5.39 -22.39 -6.21
CA SER A 402 6.60 -23.19 -6.34
C SER A 402 7.07 -23.73 -4.99
N ALA A 403 7.46 -24.99 -4.94
CA ALA A 403 8.14 -25.57 -3.80
C ALA A 403 9.47 -24.85 -3.51
N ARG A 404 10.16 -24.37 -4.55
CA ARG A 404 11.43 -23.66 -4.39
C ARG A 404 11.22 -22.30 -3.72
N SER A 405 10.22 -21.54 -4.13
CA SER A 405 9.90 -20.25 -3.50
C SER A 405 9.58 -20.41 -2.02
N ARG A 406 8.72 -21.39 -1.67
CA ARG A 406 8.36 -21.69 -0.27
C ARG A 406 9.59 -22.00 0.58
N ALA A 407 10.46 -22.90 0.10
CA ALA A 407 11.70 -23.23 0.80
C ALA A 407 12.64 -22.02 0.99
N LEU A 408 12.69 -21.09 0.01
CA LEU A 408 13.49 -19.86 0.14
C LEU A 408 12.87 -18.87 1.13
N ILE A 409 11.54 -18.75 1.17
CA ILE A 409 10.82 -17.91 2.14
C ILE A 409 11.03 -18.43 3.56
N GLU A 410 10.84 -19.74 3.77
CA GLU A 410 11.13 -20.40 5.05
C GLU A 410 12.59 -20.19 5.46
N ARG A 411 13.53 -20.32 4.53
CA ARG A 411 14.95 -20.04 4.78
C ARG A 411 15.17 -18.58 5.20
N ALA A 412 14.55 -17.62 4.51
CA ALA A 412 14.69 -16.20 4.84
C ALA A 412 14.20 -15.92 6.27
N LEU A 413 12.98 -16.36 6.58
CA LEU A 413 12.34 -16.22 7.90
C LEU A 413 13.06 -17.00 9.02
N GLY A 414 13.61 -18.17 8.70
CA GLY A 414 14.38 -19.01 9.60
C GLY A 414 15.80 -18.48 9.86
N SER A 415 16.37 -17.73 8.92
CA SER A 415 17.71 -17.13 9.03
C SER A 415 17.75 -15.82 9.81
N LEU A 416 16.60 -15.35 10.30
CA LEU A 416 16.51 -14.11 11.07
C LEU A 416 17.28 -14.22 12.40
N PRO A 417 17.92 -13.13 12.88
CA PRO A 417 18.60 -13.11 14.18
C PRO A 417 17.69 -13.54 15.33
N ALA A 418 18.27 -14.03 16.43
CA ALA A 418 17.48 -14.49 17.58
C ALA A 418 16.70 -13.34 18.27
N LYS A 419 17.22 -12.11 18.21
CA LYS A 419 16.58 -10.89 18.75
C LYS A 419 16.77 -9.73 17.79
N GLY A 420 15.75 -8.89 17.65
CA GLY A 420 15.78 -7.72 16.77
C GLY A 420 15.90 -8.06 15.28
N CYS A 421 16.27 -7.05 14.49
CA CYS A 421 16.49 -7.17 13.04
C CYS A 421 17.97 -7.08 12.63
N HIS A 422 18.84 -6.58 13.52
CA HIS A 422 20.27 -6.47 13.23
C HIS A 422 20.96 -7.84 13.28
N PRO A 423 21.84 -8.15 12.31
CA PRO A 423 22.61 -9.40 12.27
C PRO A 423 23.39 -9.72 13.54
#